data_AF-A0A1C5CXQ1-F1
#
_entry.id   AF-A0A1C5CXQ1-F1
#
_cell.length_a   1.000
_cell.length_b   1.000
_cell.length_c   1.000
_cell.angle_alpha   90.00
_cell.angle_beta   90.00
_cell.angle_gamma   90.00
#
_symmetry.space_group_name_H-M   'P 1'
#
loop_
_entity.id
_entity.type
_entity.pdbx_description
1 polymer ?
#
loop_
_entity_poly.entity_id
_entity_poly.type
_entity_poly.pdbx_seq_one_letter_code
_entity_poly.pdbx_strand_id
1 'polypeptide(L)'
;MDTDDAVRTSEEELGFATAQFGEEAAKPFTAAVARAKDELTQSFRLRQQLDDAFPEDDATRRRMLDEILRRCATANEGLDTVSEDFDRLRALERTAPQALATVDATHHDLAGRIAAAESGVAGLRERYGEGAAAPVAADVEEAEDRLVFAGSAVGEARTAVEAGENSRAAVYIRAAEGAVGQAGTLLESVDRRAAELGEAARKLPAALTETETDLADAGGLLEGTAEGASTADLRGRIARAEAVLADVRGAMAAGPYDPVDALRRVEEADAALDEALAGARDQERGEAKARSLLDQAMLTARSAIGAAADHITTNRGAVGSQARTRLAEAQRRWERARELSATDARGALAEAQQADALAGQALALAEQDVRGFRSP
;
A
#
# COMPACT_ATOMS: atom_id res chain seq x y z
N MET A 1 -30.82 -9.33 -11.64
CA MET A 1 -31.42 -8.44 -12.65
C MET A 1 -30.67 -7.13 -12.67
N ASP A 2 -30.38 -6.56 -11.50
CA ASP A 2 -29.67 -5.26 -11.38
C ASP A 2 -28.36 -5.13 -12.18
N THR A 3 -27.48 -6.15 -12.21
CA THR A 3 -26.23 -6.09 -12.99
C THR A 3 -26.44 -6.13 -14.51
N ASP A 4 -27.46 -6.84 -15.01
CA ASP A 4 -27.77 -6.89 -16.45
C ASP A 4 -28.27 -5.53 -16.95
N ASP A 5 -29.16 -4.91 -16.18
CA ASP A 5 -29.62 -3.55 -16.43
C ASP A 5 -28.46 -2.53 -16.36
N ALA A 6 -27.57 -2.65 -15.36
CA ALA A 6 -26.40 -1.78 -15.22
C ALA A 6 -25.46 -1.86 -16.43
N VAL A 7 -25.20 -3.07 -16.95
CA VAL A 7 -24.39 -3.28 -18.16
C VAL A 7 -25.04 -2.59 -19.35
N ARG A 8 -26.36 -2.77 -19.55
CA ARG A 8 -27.08 -2.15 -20.66
C ARG A 8 -27.08 -0.62 -20.58
N THR A 9 -27.36 -0.06 -19.42
CA THR A 9 -27.28 1.39 -19.21
C THR A 9 -25.87 1.91 -19.49
N SER A 10 -24.84 1.18 -19.03
CA SER A 10 -23.44 1.55 -19.31
C SER A 10 -23.14 1.51 -20.81
N GLU A 11 -23.62 0.53 -21.57
CA GLU A 11 -23.46 0.50 -23.03
C GLU A 11 -24.05 1.72 -23.73
N GLU A 12 -25.21 2.19 -23.29
CA GLU A 12 -25.83 3.41 -23.81
C GLU A 12 -24.98 4.65 -23.47
N GLU A 13 -24.53 4.76 -22.22
CA GLU A 13 -23.67 5.85 -21.77
C GLU A 13 -22.31 5.89 -22.48
N LEU A 14 -21.72 4.74 -22.79
CA LEU A 14 -20.47 4.64 -23.57
C LEU A 14 -20.61 5.34 -24.93
N GLY A 15 -21.75 5.13 -25.61
CA GLY A 15 -22.02 5.73 -26.91
C GLY A 15 -22.02 7.26 -26.83
N PHE A 16 -22.70 7.82 -25.82
CA PHE A 16 -22.72 9.26 -25.58
C PHE A 16 -21.33 9.81 -25.22
N ALA A 17 -20.62 9.14 -24.33
CA ALA A 17 -19.30 9.60 -23.89
C ALA A 17 -18.26 9.53 -25.00
N THR A 18 -18.31 8.50 -25.85
CA THR A 18 -17.45 8.39 -27.03
C THR A 18 -17.70 9.54 -28.01
N ALA A 19 -18.96 9.91 -28.21
CA ALA A 19 -19.31 11.05 -29.07
C ALA A 19 -18.85 12.40 -28.47
N GLN A 20 -18.90 12.53 -27.14
CA GLN A 20 -18.58 13.78 -26.43
C GLN A 20 -17.07 13.99 -26.23
N PHE A 21 -16.34 12.96 -25.84
CA PHE A 21 -14.92 13.05 -25.43
C PHE A 21 -13.95 12.33 -26.38
N GLY A 22 -14.47 11.59 -27.37
CA GLY A 22 -13.69 10.85 -28.35
C GLY A 22 -13.36 9.41 -27.93
N GLU A 23 -12.98 8.59 -28.91
CA GLU A 23 -12.70 7.16 -28.72
C GLU A 23 -11.54 6.90 -27.74
N GLU A 24 -10.47 7.69 -27.82
CA GLU A 24 -9.30 7.53 -26.94
C GLU A 24 -9.66 7.73 -25.47
N ALA A 25 -10.44 8.77 -25.15
CA ALA A 25 -10.89 9.03 -23.79
C ALA A 25 -11.88 7.96 -23.28
N ALA A 26 -12.66 7.36 -24.18
CA ALA A 26 -13.64 6.34 -23.85
C ALA A 26 -13.05 4.92 -23.71
N LYS A 27 -11.79 4.68 -24.09
CA LYS A 27 -11.14 3.35 -24.04
C LYS A 27 -11.28 2.62 -22.69
N PRO A 28 -11.03 3.25 -21.53
CA PRO A 28 -11.17 2.57 -20.24
C PRO A 28 -12.60 2.09 -19.98
N PHE A 29 -13.59 2.89 -20.38
CA PHE A 29 -15.00 2.55 -20.25
C PHE A 29 -15.38 1.40 -21.18
N THR A 30 -14.94 1.43 -22.44
CA THR A 30 -15.10 0.31 -23.38
C THR A 30 -14.56 -0.99 -22.80
N ALA A 31 -13.38 -0.94 -22.19
CA ALA A 31 -12.76 -2.10 -21.55
C ALA A 31 -13.50 -2.57 -20.28
N ALA A 32 -14.09 -1.65 -19.51
CA ALA A 32 -14.88 -1.97 -18.32
C ALA A 32 -16.21 -2.62 -18.69
N VAL A 33 -16.95 -2.05 -19.65
CA VAL A 33 -18.18 -2.63 -20.19
C VAL A 33 -17.91 -4.02 -20.77
N ALA A 34 -16.85 -4.18 -21.58
CA ALA A 34 -16.49 -5.48 -22.12
C ALA A 34 -16.21 -6.53 -21.02
N ARG A 35 -15.52 -6.13 -19.95
CA ARG A 35 -15.26 -7.00 -18.79
C ARG A 35 -16.54 -7.34 -18.04
N ALA A 36 -17.40 -6.37 -17.77
CA ALA A 36 -18.68 -6.58 -17.10
C ALA A 36 -19.57 -7.56 -17.90
N LYS A 37 -19.56 -7.46 -19.24
CA LYS A 37 -20.26 -8.41 -20.13
C LYS A 37 -19.69 -9.83 -20.05
N ASP A 38 -18.37 -9.98 -19.97
CA ASP A 38 -17.76 -11.31 -19.79
C ASP A 38 -18.15 -11.89 -18.43
N GLU A 39 -18.03 -11.13 -17.34
CA GLU A 39 -18.42 -11.57 -16.00
C GLU A 39 -19.90 -11.97 -15.92
N LEU A 40 -20.79 -11.21 -16.55
CA LEU A 40 -22.20 -11.53 -16.65
C LEU A 40 -22.44 -12.80 -17.48
N THR A 41 -21.70 -12.97 -18.59
CA THR A 41 -21.76 -14.19 -19.41
C THR A 41 -21.35 -15.42 -18.63
N GLN A 42 -20.25 -15.35 -17.86
CA GLN A 42 -19.82 -16.46 -17.00
C GLN A 42 -20.84 -16.75 -15.89
N SER A 43 -21.43 -15.70 -15.30
CA SER A 43 -22.47 -15.82 -14.29
C SER A 43 -23.72 -16.52 -14.83
N PHE A 44 -24.14 -16.20 -16.06
CA PHE A 44 -25.25 -16.90 -16.71
C PHE A 44 -24.94 -18.36 -17.01
N ARG A 45 -23.70 -18.71 -17.39
CA ARG A 45 -23.30 -20.11 -17.58
C ARG A 45 -23.40 -20.91 -16.28
N LEU A 46 -22.91 -20.36 -15.17
CA LEU A 46 -23.04 -20.99 -13.85
C LEU A 46 -24.50 -21.14 -13.44
N ARG A 47 -25.32 -20.11 -13.71
CA ARG A 47 -26.75 -20.17 -13.42
C ARG A 47 -27.46 -21.24 -14.25
N GLN A 48 -27.10 -21.37 -15.53
CA GLN A 48 -27.66 -22.39 -16.41
C GLN A 48 -27.32 -23.81 -15.94
N GLN A 49 -26.10 -24.03 -15.42
CA GLN A 49 -25.72 -25.32 -14.82
C GLN A 49 -26.57 -25.62 -13.58
N LEU A 50 -26.70 -24.65 -12.66
CA LEU A 50 -27.52 -24.81 -11.46
C LEU A 50 -29.02 -25.07 -11.75
N ASP A 51 -29.51 -24.56 -12.88
CA ASP A 51 -30.90 -24.70 -13.32
C ASP A 51 -31.11 -25.92 -14.24
N ASP A 52 -30.09 -26.77 -14.46
CA ASP A 52 -30.19 -27.94 -15.31
C ASP A 52 -30.91 -29.14 -14.65
N ALA A 53 -31.02 -30.26 -15.38
CA ALA A 53 -31.74 -31.44 -14.90
C ALA A 53 -30.96 -32.29 -13.87
N PHE A 54 -29.70 -31.96 -13.59
CA PHE A 54 -28.75 -32.71 -12.78
C PHE A 54 -28.29 -31.89 -11.56
N PRO A 55 -29.05 -31.90 -10.46
CA PRO A 55 -28.74 -31.06 -9.31
C PRO A 55 -27.39 -31.43 -8.66
N GLU A 56 -26.59 -30.42 -8.36
CA GLU A 56 -25.37 -30.54 -7.57
C GLU A 56 -25.66 -30.79 -6.09
N ASP A 57 -24.65 -31.25 -5.35
CA ASP A 57 -24.70 -31.27 -3.89
C ASP A 57 -24.76 -29.85 -3.30
N ASP A 58 -25.27 -29.74 -2.08
CA ASP A 58 -25.49 -28.44 -1.42
C ASP A 58 -24.22 -27.58 -1.28
N ALA A 59 -23.06 -28.21 -1.05
CA ALA A 59 -21.80 -27.48 -0.89
C ALA A 59 -21.30 -26.93 -2.24
N THR A 60 -21.44 -27.71 -3.31
CA THR A 60 -21.13 -27.30 -4.68
C THR A 60 -22.07 -26.22 -5.16
N ARG A 61 -23.38 -26.40 -4.96
CA ARG A 61 -24.40 -25.37 -5.25
C ARG A 61 -24.10 -24.05 -4.55
N ARG A 62 -23.76 -24.09 -3.26
CA ARG A 62 -23.41 -22.89 -2.49
C ARG A 62 -22.19 -22.18 -3.07
N ARG A 63 -21.12 -22.93 -3.38
CA ARG A 63 -19.92 -22.36 -4.01
C ARG A 63 -20.22 -21.69 -5.36
N MET A 64 -21.07 -22.30 -6.18
CA MET A 64 -21.46 -21.74 -7.49
C MET A 64 -22.32 -20.48 -7.34
N LEU A 65 -23.23 -20.44 -6.37
CA LEU A 65 -24.00 -19.23 -6.05
C LEU A 65 -23.10 -18.10 -5.53
N ASP A 66 -22.15 -18.41 -4.64
CA ASP A 66 -21.16 -17.44 -4.15
C ASP A 66 -20.26 -16.92 -5.28
N GLU A 67 -19.92 -17.78 -6.25
CA GLU A 67 -19.21 -17.40 -7.48
C GLU A 67 -20.00 -16.42 -8.33
N ILE A 68 -21.29 -16.69 -8.56
CA ILE A 68 -22.17 -15.78 -9.31
C ILE A 68 -22.25 -14.41 -8.61
N LEU A 69 -22.48 -14.40 -7.30
CA LEU A 69 -22.56 -13.15 -6.54
C LEU A 69 -21.27 -12.33 -6.65
N ARG A 70 -20.11 -12.99 -6.54
CA ARG A 70 -18.81 -12.31 -6.64
C ARG A 70 -18.57 -11.73 -8.03
N ARG A 71 -18.92 -12.46 -9.09
CA ARG A 71 -18.78 -11.96 -10.47
C ARG A 71 -19.69 -10.78 -10.76
N CYS A 72 -20.95 -10.84 -10.32
CA CYS A 72 -21.86 -9.70 -10.42
C CYS A 72 -21.36 -8.48 -9.64
N ALA A 73 -20.79 -8.69 -8.44
CA ALA A 73 -20.18 -7.61 -7.67
C ALA A 73 -18.98 -6.99 -8.40
N THR A 74 -18.06 -7.81 -8.92
CA THR A 74 -16.92 -7.33 -9.72
C THR A 74 -17.36 -6.55 -10.95
N ALA A 75 -18.40 -7.01 -11.65
CA ALA A 75 -18.96 -6.32 -12.80
C ALA A 75 -19.52 -4.94 -12.42
N ASN A 76 -20.34 -4.86 -11.37
CA ASN A 76 -20.91 -3.60 -10.90
C ASN A 76 -19.82 -2.62 -10.44
N GLU A 77 -18.86 -3.07 -9.62
CA GLU A 77 -17.76 -2.22 -9.13
C GLU A 77 -16.93 -1.63 -10.29
N GLY A 78 -16.69 -2.45 -11.32
CA GLY A 78 -15.99 -2.01 -12.53
C GLY A 78 -16.76 -0.95 -13.31
N LEU A 79 -18.09 -1.07 -13.40
CA LEU A 79 -18.97 -0.10 -14.08
C LEU A 79 -19.11 1.20 -13.27
N ASP A 80 -19.36 1.10 -11.96
CA ASP A 80 -19.47 2.26 -11.07
C ASP A 80 -18.21 3.13 -11.12
N THR A 81 -17.03 2.49 -11.10
CA THR A 81 -15.74 3.18 -11.21
C THR A 81 -15.63 4.04 -12.48
N VAL A 82 -16.07 3.51 -13.63
CA VAL A 82 -15.93 4.24 -14.90
C VAL A 82 -17.05 5.27 -15.12
N SER A 83 -18.22 5.09 -14.51
CA SER A 83 -19.28 6.11 -14.47
C SER A 83 -18.85 7.33 -13.65
N GLU A 84 -18.21 7.13 -12.49
CA GLU A 84 -17.64 8.24 -11.69
C GLU A 84 -16.59 9.04 -12.48
N ASP A 85 -15.74 8.35 -13.26
CA ASP A 85 -14.75 9.00 -14.13
C ASP A 85 -15.40 9.87 -15.22
N PHE A 86 -16.54 9.45 -15.79
CA PHE A 86 -17.29 10.27 -16.75
C PHE A 86 -17.97 11.47 -16.11
N ASP A 87 -18.58 11.30 -14.94
CA ASP A 87 -19.18 12.42 -14.22
C ASP A 87 -18.13 13.48 -13.86
N ARG A 88 -16.90 13.05 -13.56
CA ARG A 88 -15.78 13.96 -13.39
C ARG A 88 -15.39 14.67 -14.67
N LEU A 89 -15.33 13.99 -15.82
CA LEU A 89 -15.07 14.65 -17.11
C LEU A 89 -16.13 15.68 -17.47
N ARG A 90 -17.42 15.37 -17.26
CA ARG A 90 -18.53 16.32 -17.44
C ARG A 90 -18.42 17.50 -16.47
N ALA A 91 -18.01 17.26 -15.23
CA ALA A 91 -17.78 18.34 -14.27
C ALA A 91 -16.65 19.28 -14.74
N LEU A 92 -15.53 18.71 -15.19
CA LEU A 92 -14.39 19.46 -15.72
C LEU A 92 -14.76 20.27 -16.97
N GLU A 93 -15.54 19.71 -17.89
CA GLU A 93 -16.02 20.43 -19.07
C GLU A 93 -16.80 21.70 -18.69
N ARG A 94 -17.66 21.63 -17.67
CA ARG A 94 -18.45 22.79 -17.20
C ARG A 94 -17.58 23.89 -16.58
N THR A 95 -16.44 23.53 -16.00
CA THR A 95 -15.56 24.44 -15.25
C THR A 95 -14.14 24.48 -15.80
N ALA A 96 -13.97 24.22 -17.11
CA ALA A 96 -12.65 23.97 -17.71
C ALA A 96 -11.63 25.09 -17.46
N PRO A 97 -11.96 26.39 -17.60
CA PRO A 97 -11.01 27.47 -17.31
C PRO A 97 -10.54 27.48 -15.84
N GLN A 98 -11.45 27.26 -14.89
CA GLN A 98 -11.13 27.27 -13.46
C GLN A 98 -10.33 26.02 -13.06
N ALA A 99 -10.70 24.86 -13.60
CA ALA A 99 -9.99 23.61 -13.35
C ALA A 99 -8.58 23.64 -13.95
N LEU A 100 -8.41 24.20 -15.15
CA LEU A 100 -7.11 24.44 -15.76
C LEU A 100 -6.23 25.32 -14.89
N ALA A 101 -6.74 26.46 -14.41
CA ALA A 101 -5.97 27.35 -13.53
C ALA A 101 -5.53 26.65 -12.23
N THR A 102 -6.39 25.79 -11.68
CA THR A 102 -6.10 25.03 -10.46
C THR A 102 -4.98 24.00 -10.68
N VAL A 103 -5.07 23.21 -11.75
CA VAL A 103 -4.05 22.19 -12.04
C VAL A 103 -2.71 22.80 -12.48
N ASP A 104 -2.74 23.93 -13.20
CA ASP A 104 -1.54 24.70 -13.60
C ASP A 104 -0.80 25.27 -12.38
N ALA A 105 -1.55 25.83 -11.41
CA ALA A 105 -0.98 26.29 -10.15
C ALA A 105 -0.37 25.14 -9.33
N THR A 106 -1.03 23.97 -9.31
CA THR A 106 -0.54 22.78 -8.60
C THR A 106 0.71 22.21 -9.26
N HIS A 107 0.75 22.17 -10.60
CA HIS A 107 1.93 21.78 -11.37
C HIS A 107 3.13 22.67 -11.02
N HIS A 108 2.95 23.99 -11.01
CA HIS A 108 4.01 24.93 -10.67
C HIS A 108 4.52 24.80 -9.24
N ASP A 109 3.63 24.59 -8.27
CA ASP A 109 4.01 24.36 -6.87
C ASP A 109 4.88 23.09 -6.73
N LEU A 110 4.43 21.97 -7.31
CA LEU A 110 5.17 20.70 -7.24
C LEU A 110 6.50 20.77 -8.00
N ALA A 111 6.55 21.43 -9.16
CA ALA A 111 7.79 21.67 -9.88
C ALA A 111 8.81 22.46 -9.03
N GLY A 112 8.34 23.40 -8.21
CA GLY A 112 9.17 24.13 -7.26
C GLY A 112 9.73 23.28 -6.10
N ARG A 113 9.13 22.12 -5.83
CA ARG A 113 9.55 21.20 -4.74
C ARG A 113 10.60 20.17 -5.15
N ILE A 114 10.81 19.95 -6.46
CA ILE A 114 11.73 18.93 -6.99
C ILE A 114 13.14 19.04 -6.39
N ALA A 115 13.77 20.21 -6.49
CA ALA A 115 15.14 20.40 -6.00
C ALA A 115 15.26 20.16 -4.48
N ALA A 116 14.21 20.49 -3.71
CA ALA A 116 14.17 20.21 -2.28
C ALA A 116 14.06 18.69 -2.01
N ALA A 117 13.25 17.97 -2.79
CA ALA A 117 13.12 16.52 -2.69
C ALA A 117 14.42 15.80 -3.08
N GLU A 118 15.10 16.23 -4.15
CA GLU A 118 16.43 15.70 -4.55
C GLU A 118 17.45 15.87 -3.40
N SER A 119 17.52 17.08 -2.83
CA SER A 119 18.37 17.36 -1.68
C SER A 119 17.97 16.52 -0.46
N GLY A 120 16.67 16.26 -0.28
CA GLY A 120 16.12 15.39 0.75
C GLY A 120 16.66 13.97 0.63
N VAL A 121 16.49 13.35 -0.55
CA VAL A 121 16.98 11.98 -0.83
C VAL A 121 18.51 11.91 -0.67
N ALA A 122 19.26 12.90 -1.17
CA ALA A 122 20.70 12.96 -0.97
C ALA A 122 21.08 13.01 0.51
N GLY A 123 20.36 13.81 1.31
CA GLY A 123 20.55 13.87 2.77
C GLY A 123 20.21 12.56 3.47
N LEU A 124 19.21 11.81 3.00
CA LEU A 124 18.89 10.48 3.52
C LEU A 124 20.02 9.48 3.23
N ARG A 125 20.56 9.47 2.01
CA ARG A 125 21.70 8.62 1.63
C ARG A 125 22.93 8.91 2.47
N GLU A 126 23.24 10.19 2.67
CA GLU A 126 24.40 10.60 3.48
C GLU A 126 24.24 10.18 4.95
N ARG A 127 23.06 10.38 5.53
CA ARG A 127 22.82 10.16 6.97
C ARG A 127 22.56 8.70 7.32
N TYR A 128 21.81 7.98 6.49
CA TYR A 128 21.29 6.64 6.78
C TYR A 128 21.72 5.57 5.75
N GLY A 129 22.41 5.95 4.69
CA GLY A 129 22.93 5.03 3.68
C GLY A 129 21.92 4.70 2.57
N GLU A 130 22.39 4.01 1.54
CA GLU A 130 21.58 3.69 0.35
C GLU A 130 20.38 2.81 0.66
N GLY A 131 20.51 1.83 1.55
CA GLY A 131 19.39 0.95 1.94
C GLY A 131 18.22 1.74 2.53
N ALA A 132 18.52 2.76 3.33
CA ALA A 132 17.52 3.62 3.95
C ALA A 132 16.83 4.54 2.93
N ALA A 133 17.53 4.98 1.89
CA ALA A 133 16.97 5.83 0.86
C ALA A 133 16.30 5.06 -0.28
N ALA A 134 16.60 3.77 -0.44
CA ALA A 134 16.16 2.94 -1.56
C ALA A 134 14.65 3.01 -1.84
N PRO A 135 13.74 2.99 -0.84
CA PRO A 135 12.30 3.03 -1.09
C PRO A 135 11.78 4.31 -1.77
N VAL A 136 12.53 5.41 -1.68
CA VAL A 136 12.19 6.71 -2.28
C VAL A 136 13.23 7.18 -3.30
N ALA A 137 14.17 6.29 -3.67
CA ALA A 137 15.33 6.65 -4.48
C ALA A 137 14.96 7.06 -5.91
N ALA A 138 13.92 6.44 -6.46
CA ALA A 138 13.41 6.71 -7.82
C ALA A 138 12.24 7.70 -7.82
N ASP A 139 11.64 7.98 -6.66
CA ASP A 139 10.38 8.73 -6.59
C ASP A 139 10.51 10.15 -7.15
N VAL A 140 11.67 10.80 -6.97
CA VAL A 140 11.91 12.15 -7.49
C VAL A 140 12.00 12.16 -9.02
N GLU A 141 12.72 11.20 -9.61
CA GLU A 141 12.81 11.04 -11.07
C GLU A 141 11.43 10.71 -11.66
N GLU A 142 10.69 9.79 -11.04
CA GLU A 142 9.33 9.47 -11.47
C GLU A 142 8.40 10.69 -11.34
N ALA A 143 8.55 11.52 -10.30
CA ALA A 143 7.76 12.73 -10.13
C ALA A 143 8.06 13.77 -11.22
N GLU A 144 9.32 13.95 -11.60
CA GLU A 144 9.73 14.82 -12.71
C GLU A 144 9.08 14.39 -14.02
N ASP A 145 9.14 13.09 -14.36
CA ASP A 145 8.49 12.54 -15.55
C ASP A 145 6.99 12.83 -15.57
N ARG A 146 6.32 12.67 -14.42
CA ARG A 146 4.88 12.99 -14.29
C ARG A 146 4.62 14.47 -14.44
N LEU A 147 5.48 15.35 -13.94
CA LEU A 147 5.33 16.80 -14.10
C LEU A 147 5.60 17.25 -15.55
N VAL A 148 6.50 16.61 -16.28
CA VAL A 148 6.71 16.86 -17.72
C VAL A 148 5.45 16.50 -18.51
N PHE A 149 4.86 15.33 -18.23
CA PHE A 149 3.59 14.93 -18.83
C PHE A 149 2.46 15.89 -18.46
N ALA A 150 2.34 16.26 -17.18
CA ALA A 150 1.32 17.19 -16.71
C ALA A 150 1.45 18.57 -17.40
N GLY A 151 2.66 19.11 -17.52
CA GLY A 151 2.88 20.39 -18.21
C GLY A 151 2.48 20.35 -19.68
N SER A 152 2.74 19.24 -20.36
CA SER A 152 2.28 19.03 -21.74
C SER A 152 0.76 19.01 -21.84
N ALA A 153 0.09 18.27 -20.94
CA ALA A 153 -1.37 18.21 -20.88
C ALA A 153 -2.00 19.57 -20.53
N VAL A 154 -1.38 20.35 -19.64
CA VAL A 154 -1.81 21.72 -19.32
C VAL A 154 -1.74 22.63 -20.56
N GLY A 155 -0.68 22.51 -21.38
CA GLY A 155 -0.56 23.26 -22.63
C GLY A 155 -1.68 22.95 -23.63
N GLU A 156 -2.00 21.66 -23.80
CA GLU A 156 -3.09 21.21 -24.66
C GLU A 156 -4.47 21.64 -24.13
N ALA A 157 -4.68 21.55 -22.82
CA ALA A 157 -5.88 22.03 -22.15
C ALA A 157 -6.07 23.54 -22.35
N ARG A 158 -5.00 24.33 -22.22
CA ARG A 158 -5.03 25.78 -22.45
C ARG A 158 -5.45 26.12 -23.88
N THR A 159 -4.84 25.45 -24.85
CA THR A 159 -5.19 25.60 -26.27
C THR A 159 -6.66 25.25 -26.53
N ALA A 160 -7.18 24.18 -25.92
CA ALA A 160 -8.57 23.77 -26.06
C ALA A 160 -9.55 24.76 -25.41
N VAL A 161 -9.23 25.30 -24.22
CA VAL A 161 -10.05 26.33 -23.55
C VAL A 161 -10.10 27.61 -24.40
N GLU A 162 -8.97 28.05 -24.96
CA GLU A 162 -8.91 29.23 -25.83
C GLU A 162 -9.72 29.05 -27.13
N ALA A 163 -9.80 27.82 -27.64
CA ALA A 163 -10.64 27.45 -28.79
C ALA A 163 -12.12 27.25 -28.45
N GLY A 164 -12.51 27.30 -27.15
CA GLY A 164 -13.87 27.00 -26.70
C GLY A 164 -14.24 25.51 -26.70
N GLU A 165 -13.25 24.62 -26.85
CA GLU A 165 -13.42 23.16 -26.92
C GLU A 165 -13.34 22.53 -25.53
N ASN A 166 -14.29 22.88 -24.65
CA ASN A 166 -14.23 22.49 -23.24
C ASN A 166 -14.26 20.96 -22.99
N SER A 167 -14.94 20.19 -23.84
CA SER A 167 -14.95 18.71 -23.73
C SER A 167 -13.56 18.14 -23.99
N ARG A 168 -12.82 18.70 -24.97
CA ARG A 168 -11.42 18.35 -25.24
C ARG A 168 -10.51 18.82 -24.10
N ALA A 169 -10.71 20.03 -23.59
CA ALA A 169 -9.97 20.54 -22.45
C ALA A 169 -10.14 19.64 -21.21
N ALA A 170 -11.35 19.15 -20.94
CA ALA A 170 -11.64 18.29 -19.79
C ALA A 170 -10.78 17.01 -19.78
N VAL A 171 -10.56 16.39 -20.94
CA VAL A 171 -9.70 15.19 -21.07
C VAL A 171 -8.26 15.51 -20.68
N TYR A 172 -7.70 16.61 -21.19
CA TYR A 172 -6.33 17.02 -20.87
C TYR A 172 -6.17 17.50 -19.43
N ILE A 173 -7.17 18.21 -18.88
CA ILE A 173 -7.18 18.60 -17.46
C ILE A 173 -7.21 17.35 -16.58
N ARG A 174 -8.04 16.34 -16.90
CA ARG A 174 -8.09 15.08 -16.15
C ARG A 174 -6.75 14.34 -16.18
N ALA A 175 -6.08 14.31 -17.33
CA ALA A 175 -4.75 13.73 -17.46
C ALA A 175 -3.72 14.49 -16.61
N ALA A 176 -3.74 15.83 -16.66
CA ALA A 176 -2.88 16.67 -15.84
C ALA A 176 -3.14 16.46 -14.33
N GLU A 177 -4.41 16.43 -13.90
CA GLU A 177 -4.80 16.18 -12.51
C GLU A 177 -4.25 14.84 -12.00
N GLY A 178 -4.37 13.78 -12.80
CA GLY A 178 -3.83 12.47 -12.45
C GLY A 178 -2.31 12.49 -12.29
N ALA A 179 -1.61 13.17 -13.20
CA ALA A 179 -0.16 13.24 -13.19
C ALA A 179 0.39 14.13 -12.05
N VAL A 180 -0.21 15.30 -11.78
CA VAL A 180 0.20 16.13 -10.62
C VAL A 180 -0.14 15.43 -9.31
N GLY A 181 -1.25 14.68 -9.24
CA GLY A 181 -1.57 13.87 -8.06
C GLY A 181 -0.51 12.80 -7.79
N GLN A 182 -0.07 12.08 -8.83
CA GLN A 182 1.01 11.09 -8.72
C GLN A 182 2.34 11.74 -8.30
N ALA A 183 2.71 12.86 -8.93
CA ALA A 183 3.92 13.60 -8.55
C ALA A 183 3.87 14.06 -7.09
N GLY A 184 2.72 14.55 -6.62
CA GLY A 184 2.51 14.93 -5.22
C GLY A 184 2.78 13.79 -4.25
N THR A 185 2.18 12.62 -4.50
CA THR A 185 2.42 11.41 -3.69
C THR A 185 3.89 11.00 -3.64
N LEU A 186 4.59 11.04 -4.78
CA LEU A 186 6.01 10.71 -4.87
C LEU A 186 6.91 11.72 -4.14
N LEU A 187 6.57 13.01 -4.12
CA LEU A 187 7.35 13.99 -3.35
C LEU A 187 7.07 13.90 -1.84
N GLU A 188 5.82 13.62 -1.46
CA GLU A 188 5.43 13.43 -0.07
C GLU A 188 6.02 12.14 0.55
N SER A 189 6.29 11.11 -0.26
CA SER A 189 6.95 9.88 0.22
C SER A 189 8.36 10.18 0.76
N VAL A 190 9.11 11.10 0.13
CA VAL A 190 10.45 11.53 0.57
C VAL A 190 10.39 12.17 1.95
N ASP A 191 9.47 13.12 2.15
CA ASP A 191 9.27 13.82 3.42
C ASP A 191 8.87 12.84 4.53
N ARG A 192 7.95 11.92 4.23
CA ARG A 192 7.50 10.88 5.15
C ARG A 192 8.63 9.92 5.51
N ARG A 193 9.40 9.45 4.53
CA ARG A 193 10.56 8.56 4.76
C ARG A 193 11.59 9.22 5.65
N ALA A 194 11.86 10.52 5.46
CA ALA A 194 12.76 11.27 6.33
C ALA A 194 12.27 11.32 7.79
N ALA A 195 10.97 11.55 7.99
CA ALA A 195 10.37 11.57 9.32
C ALA A 195 10.44 10.18 10.00
N GLU A 196 10.13 9.12 9.26
CA GLU A 196 10.16 7.73 9.75
C GLU A 196 11.57 7.27 10.14
N LEU A 197 12.57 7.53 9.28
CA LEU A 197 13.98 7.24 9.59
C LEU A 197 14.45 8.00 10.82
N GLY A 198 14.06 9.28 10.95
CA GLY A 198 14.36 10.09 12.12
C GLY A 198 13.69 9.58 13.40
N GLU A 199 12.44 9.12 13.32
CA GLU A 199 11.71 8.52 14.46
C GLU A 199 12.33 7.18 14.88
N ALA A 200 12.59 6.29 13.93
CA ALA A 200 13.20 4.99 14.18
C ALA A 200 14.59 5.13 14.81
N ALA A 201 15.42 6.06 14.31
CA ALA A 201 16.74 6.32 14.87
C ALA A 201 16.70 6.79 16.34
N ARG A 202 15.64 7.51 16.75
CA ARG A 202 15.44 7.92 18.15
C ARG A 202 14.95 6.77 19.04
N LYS A 203 14.14 5.85 18.50
CA LYS A 203 13.58 4.71 19.23
C LYS A 203 14.57 3.54 19.38
N LEU A 204 15.45 3.33 18.41
CA LEU A 204 16.35 2.18 18.35
C LEU A 204 17.21 1.96 19.60
N PRO A 205 17.83 2.98 20.23
CA PRO A 205 18.63 2.75 21.44
C PRO A 205 17.83 2.17 22.61
N ALA A 206 16.58 2.61 22.79
CA ALA A 206 15.71 2.09 23.84
C ALA A 206 15.33 0.64 23.56
N ALA A 207 14.95 0.33 22.31
CA ALA A 207 14.64 -1.03 21.87
C ALA A 207 15.82 -1.99 22.12
N LEU A 208 17.04 -1.57 21.77
CA LEU A 208 18.25 -2.34 22.03
C LEU A 208 18.49 -2.62 23.52
N THR A 209 18.31 -1.63 24.39
CA THR A 209 18.47 -1.79 25.85
C THR A 209 17.39 -2.70 26.43
N GLU A 210 16.16 -2.61 25.93
CA GLU A 210 15.06 -3.48 26.34
C GLU A 210 15.35 -4.93 25.98
N THR A 211 15.68 -5.22 24.72
CA THR A 211 15.98 -6.60 24.28
C THR A 211 17.22 -7.18 24.97
N GLU A 212 18.21 -6.36 25.34
CA GLU A 212 19.32 -6.80 26.19
C GLU A 212 18.88 -7.23 27.59
N THR A 213 17.93 -6.50 28.17
CA THR A 213 17.37 -6.84 29.48
C THR A 213 16.62 -8.17 29.39
N ASP A 214 15.84 -8.38 28.33
CA ASP A 214 15.14 -9.63 28.09
C ASP A 214 16.08 -10.81 27.84
N LEU A 215 17.19 -10.59 27.13
CA LEU A 215 18.23 -11.60 26.95
C LEU A 215 18.88 -12.00 28.27
N ALA A 216 19.17 -11.03 29.16
CA ALA A 216 19.71 -11.31 30.47
C ALA A 216 18.73 -12.12 31.34
N ASP A 217 17.45 -11.75 31.31
CA ASP A 217 16.38 -12.50 32.01
C ASP A 217 16.24 -13.93 31.45
N ALA A 218 16.27 -14.08 30.12
CA ALA A 218 16.20 -15.38 29.45
C ALA A 218 17.39 -16.28 29.78
N GLY A 219 18.60 -15.70 29.85
CA GLY A 219 19.81 -16.39 30.29
C GLY A 219 19.73 -16.88 31.74
N GLY A 220 19.25 -16.02 32.66
CA GLY A 220 19.03 -16.40 34.05
C GLY A 220 18.01 -17.54 34.22
N LEU A 221 16.96 -17.57 33.41
CA LEU A 221 16.00 -18.67 33.39
C LEU A 221 16.64 -19.98 32.92
N LEU A 222 17.51 -19.94 31.89
CA LEU A 222 18.23 -21.12 31.42
C LEU A 222 19.11 -21.73 32.51
N GLU A 223 19.84 -20.90 33.26
CA GLU A 223 20.69 -21.34 34.37
C GLU A 223 19.90 -21.95 35.54
N GLY A 224 18.66 -21.48 35.76
CA GLY A 224 17.75 -21.98 36.80
C GLY A 224 16.96 -23.24 36.43
N THR A 225 16.95 -23.66 35.16
CA THR A 225 16.19 -24.84 34.71
C THR A 225 16.85 -26.16 35.13
N ALA A 226 16.07 -27.08 35.69
CA ALA A 226 16.55 -28.41 36.09
C ALA A 226 17.11 -29.24 34.91
N GLU A 227 18.15 -30.04 35.17
CA GLU A 227 18.74 -30.95 34.19
C GLU A 227 17.68 -31.90 33.61
N GLY A 228 17.40 -31.78 32.30
CA GLY A 228 16.45 -32.63 31.57
C GLY A 228 15.28 -31.91 30.88
N ALA A 229 15.04 -30.63 31.19
CA ALA A 229 14.07 -29.81 30.46
C ALA A 229 14.59 -29.42 29.06
N SER A 230 13.74 -29.54 28.03
CA SER A 230 14.09 -29.11 26.67
C SER A 230 14.24 -27.59 26.62
N THR A 231 15.48 -27.13 26.52
CA THR A 231 15.91 -25.73 26.53
C THR A 231 16.56 -25.31 25.19
N ALA A 232 16.53 -26.22 24.20
CA ALA A 232 17.20 -26.03 22.92
C ALA A 232 16.60 -24.87 22.09
N ASP A 233 15.27 -24.74 22.08
CA ASP A 233 14.57 -23.66 21.37
C ASP A 233 14.92 -22.28 21.95
N LEU A 234 14.83 -22.14 23.28
CA LEU A 234 15.19 -20.89 23.98
C LEU A 234 16.66 -20.51 23.74
N ARG A 235 17.60 -21.46 23.83
CA ARG A 235 19.03 -21.20 23.49
C ARG A 235 19.21 -20.71 22.05
N GLY A 236 18.49 -21.31 21.10
CA GLY A 236 18.53 -20.91 19.70
C GLY A 236 18.00 -19.50 19.47
N ARG A 237 16.91 -19.13 20.15
CA ARG A 237 16.32 -17.77 20.08
C ARG A 237 17.21 -16.72 20.76
N ILE A 238 17.80 -17.04 21.91
CA ILE A 238 18.82 -16.19 22.57
C ILE A 238 19.99 -15.92 21.63
N ALA A 239 20.61 -16.98 21.08
CA ALA A 239 21.75 -16.82 20.19
C ALA A 239 21.41 -16.00 18.94
N ARG A 240 20.19 -16.15 18.40
CA ARG A 240 19.72 -15.33 17.27
C ARG A 240 19.56 -13.86 17.67
N ALA A 241 18.93 -13.58 18.80
CA ALA A 241 18.73 -12.21 19.27
C ALA A 241 20.07 -11.54 19.61
N GLU A 242 21.01 -12.23 20.26
CA GLU A 242 22.38 -11.73 20.49
C GLU A 242 23.08 -11.36 19.17
N ALA A 243 22.99 -12.23 18.16
CA ALA A 243 23.55 -11.96 16.84
C ALA A 243 22.91 -10.73 16.17
N VAL A 244 21.58 -10.58 16.23
CA VAL A 244 20.88 -9.41 15.69
C VAL A 244 21.31 -8.13 16.39
N LEU A 245 21.39 -8.14 17.72
CA LEU A 245 21.82 -6.96 18.49
C LEU A 245 23.27 -6.59 18.19
N ALA A 246 24.15 -7.59 18.06
CA ALA A 246 25.55 -7.37 17.68
C ALA A 246 25.66 -6.78 16.26
N ASP A 247 24.92 -7.31 15.30
CA ASP A 247 24.87 -6.80 13.93
C ASP A 247 24.39 -5.34 13.87
N VAL A 248 23.30 -5.04 14.57
CA VAL A 248 22.72 -3.68 14.61
C VAL A 248 23.70 -2.69 15.23
N ARG A 249 24.33 -3.04 16.37
CA ARG A 249 25.36 -2.18 16.99
C ARG A 249 26.58 -2.02 16.10
N GLY A 250 27.00 -3.08 15.43
CA GLY A 250 28.08 -3.05 14.45
C GLY A 250 27.78 -2.07 13.32
N ALA A 251 26.58 -2.13 12.75
CA ALA A 251 26.12 -1.20 11.72
C ALA A 251 26.09 0.25 12.22
N MET A 252 25.52 0.49 13.40
CA MET A 252 25.47 1.82 14.02
C MET A 252 26.87 2.42 14.26
N ALA A 253 27.86 1.58 14.60
CA ALA A 253 29.24 2.02 14.82
C ALA A 253 30.05 2.19 13.52
N ALA A 254 29.71 1.45 12.47
CA ALA A 254 30.44 1.45 11.21
C ALA A 254 30.10 2.64 10.30
N GLY A 255 28.94 3.27 10.46
CA GLY A 255 28.54 4.44 9.67
C GLY A 255 27.04 4.52 9.42
N PRO A 256 26.61 5.03 8.26
CA PRO A 256 25.19 5.11 7.90
C PRO A 256 24.52 3.73 7.90
N TYR A 257 23.34 3.65 8.51
CA TYR A 257 22.52 2.44 8.63
C TYR A 257 21.04 2.78 8.44
N ASP A 258 20.22 1.79 8.06
CA ASP A 258 18.77 1.94 8.00
C ASP A 258 18.15 1.72 9.39
N PRO A 259 17.72 2.78 10.10
CA PRO A 259 17.12 2.65 11.42
C PRO A 259 15.76 1.96 11.42
N VAL A 260 14.98 2.02 10.33
CA VAL A 260 13.68 1.35 10.24
C VAL A 260 13.90 -0.16 10.11
N ASP A 261 14.83 -0.59 9.25
CA ASP A 261 15.20 -2.01 9.15
C ASP A 261 15.82 -2.52 10.46
N ALA A 262 16.74 -1.76 11.06
CA ALA A 262 17.36 -2.12 12.33
C ALA A 262 16.32 -2.29 13.45
N LEU A 263 15.37 -1.37 13.56
CA LEU A 263 14.30 -1.44 14.57
C LEU A 263 13.42 -2.68 14.34
N ARG A 264 12.96 -2.92 13.10
CA ARG A 264 12.18 -4.12 12.76
C ARG A 264 12.92 -5.41 13.09
N ARG A 265 14.22 -5.51 12.79
CA ARG A 265 15.02 -6.71 13.13
C ARG A 265 15.12 -6.94 14.65
N VAL A 266 15.27 -5.88 15.44
CA VAL A 266 15.28 -5.96 16.91
C VAL A 266 13.91 -6.40 17.42
N GLU A 267 12.82 -5.81 16.92
CA GLU A 267 11.44 -6.21 17.27
C GLU A 267 11.16 -7.68 16.95
N GLU A 268 11.56 -8.17 15.77
CA GLU A 268 11.38 -9.57 15.36
C GLU A 268 12.16 -10.53 16.27
N ALA A 269 13.39 -10.17 16.65
CA ALA A 269 14.21 -10.96 17.55
C ALA A 269 13.63 -11.00 18.97
N ASP A 270 13.14 -9.85 19.45
CA ASP A 270 12.51 -9.69 20.76
C ASP A 270 11.19 -10.48 20.85
N ALA A 271 10.32 -10.34 19.85
CA ALA A 271 9.07 -11.09 19.76
C ALA A 271 9.30 -12.60 19.70
N ALA A 272 10.33 -13.05 18.97
CA ALA A 272 10.74 -14.44 18.98
C ALA A 272 11.21 -14.88 20.37
N LEU A 273 12.04 -14.09 21.06
CA LEU A 273 12.47 -14.44 22.43
C LEU A 273 11.27 -14.57 23.37
N ASP A 274 10.31 -13.65 23.28
CA ASP A 274 9.10 -13.61 24.09
C ASP A 274 8.19 -14.82 23.92
N GLU A 275 7.99 -15.28 22.68
CA GLU A 275 7.17 -16.48 22.40
C GLU A 275 7.74 -17.72 23.11
N ALA A 276 9.08 -17.86 23.19
CA ALA A 276 9.70 -18.95 23.94
C ALA A 276 9.62 -18.79 25.46
N LEU A 277 9.42 -17.56 25.95
CA LEU A 277 9.30 -17.23 27.37
C LEU A 277 7.85 -17.17 27.87
N ALA A 278 6.86 -17.28 26.97
CA ALA A 278 5.45 -17.13 27.29
C ALA A 278 4.94 -18.09 28.38
N GLY A 279 5.53 -19.28 28.51
CA GLY A 279 5.19 -20.24 29.58
C GLY A 279 5.83 -19.95 30.94
N ALA A 280 6.82 -19.05 31.00
CA ALA A 280 7.65 -18.78 32.18
C ALA A 280 7.41 -17.40 32.82
N ARG A 281 6.64 -16.51 32.18
CA ARG A 281 6.44 -15.11 32.61
C ARG A 281 5.07 -14.88 33.25
N ASP A 282 5.03 -13.95 34.20
CA ASP A 282 3.79 -13.46 34.81
C ASP A 282 2.98 -12.60 33.82
N GLN A 283 1.66 -12.69 33.89
CA GLN A 283 0.73 -12.07 32.94
C GLN A 283 0.94 -10.54 32.88
N GLU A 284 1.15 -9.89 34.04
CA GLU A 284 1.35 -8.43 34.15
C GLU A 284 2.65 -7.96 33.47
N ARG A 285 3.74 -8.73 33.58
CA ARG A 285 5.02 -8.39 32.93
C ARG A 285 4.89 -8.43 31.41
N GLY A 286 4.15 -9.41 30.89
CA GLY A 286 3.94 -9.52 29.44
C GLY A 286 3.02 -8.44 28.86
N GLU A 287 2.14 -7.82 29.65
CA GLU A 287 1.34 -6.66 29.17
C GLU A 287 2.17 -5.38 29.08
N ALA A 288 2.97 -5.08 30.11
CA ALA A 288 3.86 -3.92 30.10
C ALA A 288 4.88 -4.00 28.94
N LYS A 289 5.44 -5.19 28.72
CA LYS A 289 6.37 -5.46 27.61
C LYS A 289 5.71 -5.30 26.24
N ALA A 290 4.53 -5.90 26.03
CA ALA A 290 3.78 -5.76 24.78
C ALA A 290 3.51 -4.29 24.44
N ARG A 291 3.33 -3.44 25.45
CA ARG A 291 3.12 -2.00 25.27
C ARG A 291 4.36 -1.27 24.77
N SER A 292 5.55 -1.65 25.23
CA SER A 292 6.80 -1.07 24.74
C SER A 292 7.07 -1.41 23.28
N LEU A 293 6.82 -2.67 22.91
CA LEU A 293 6.99 -3.15 21.53
C LEU A 293 5.94 -2.58 20.57
N LEU A 294 4.73 -2.35 21.06
CA LEU A 294 3.62 -1.87 20.23
C LEU A 294 3.96 -0.54 19.54
N ASP A 295 4.58 0.40 20.23
CA ASP A 295 4.91 1.71 19.66
C ASP A 295 5.96 1.62 18.53
N GLN A 296 6.77 0.57 18.54
CA GLN A 296 7.80 0.30 17.55
C GLN A 296 7.18 -0.44 16.36
N ALA A 297 6.42 -1.51 16.62
CA ALA A 297 5.67 -2.26 15.62
C ALA A 297 4.66 -1.39 14.85
N MET A 298 4.01 -0.44 15.53
CA MET A 298 3.10 0.51 14.88
C MET A 298 3.82 1.48 13.94
N LEU A 299 5.08 1.83 14.23
CA LEU A 299 5.92 2.67 13.38
C LEU A 299 6.39 1.89 12.14
N THR A 300 6.93 0.69 12.32
CA THR A 300 7.41 -0.16 11.22
C THR A 300 6.25 -0.51 10.26
N ALA A 301 5.11 -0.95 10.81
CA ALA A 301 3.91 -1.23 10.03
C ALA A 301 3.39 -0.01 9.25
N ARG A 302 3.35 1.18 9.89
CA ARG A 302 2.91 2.41 9.21
C ARG A 302 3.85 2.78 8.06
N SER A 303 5.16 2.64 8.25
CA SER A 303 6.16 2.90 7.21
C SER A 303 5.99 1.95 6.03
N ALA A 304 5.84 0.65 6.29
CA ALA A 304 5.63 -0.36 5.25
C ALA A 304 4.30 -0.15 4.49
N ILE A 305 3.20 0.17 5.20
CA ILE A 305 1.91 0.49 4.59
C ILE A 305 2.02 1.72 3.70
N GLY A 306 2.69 2.77 4.17
CA GLY A 306 2.91 3.98 3.40
C GLY A 306 3.65 3.71 2.09
N ALA A 307 4.78 2.99 2.16
CA ALA A 307 5.57 2.64 0.97
C ALA A 307 4.76 1.78 -0.03
N ALA A 308 4.02 0.78 0.46
CA ALA A 308 3.17 -0.05 -0.39
C ALA A 308 2.02 0.77 -1.02
N ALA A 309 1.39 1.66 -0.25
CA ALA A 309 0.29 2.48 -0.72
C ALA A 309 0.73 3.46 -1.82
N ASP A 310 1.88 4.12 -1.65
CA ASP A 310 2.42 5.04 -2.65
C ASP A 310 2.70 4.31 -3.96
N HIS A 311 3.47 3.22 -3.88
CA HIS A 311 3.87 2.44 -5.05
C HIS A 311 2.65 1.91 -5.83
N ILE A 312 1.65 1.40 -5.11
CA ILE A 312 0.40 0.89 -5.72
C ILE A 312 -0.42 2.02 -6.36
N THR A 313 -0.47 3.19 -5.72
CA THR A 313 -1.25 4.34 -6.19
C THR A 313 -0.63 4.95 -7.44
N THR A 314 0.70 5.12 -7.46
CA THR A 314 1.44 5.70 -8.59
C THR A 314 1.56 4.75 -9.78
N ASN A 315 1.39 3.44 -9.55
CA ASN A 315 1.45 2.39 -10.57
C ASN A 315 0.13 1.63 -10.76
N ARG A 316 -1.02 2.27 -10.47
CA ARG A 316 -2.37 1.67 -10.58
C ARG A 316 -2.58 0.84 -11.86
N GLY A 317 -2.08 1.29 -13.01
CA GLY A 317 -2.30 0.60 -14.29
C GLY A 317 -1.58 -0.74 -14.42
N ALA A 318 -0.44 -0.90 -13.74
CA ALA A 318 0.41 -2.08 -13.83
C ALA A 318 0.17 -3.08 -12.68
N VAL A 319 -0.27 -2.59 -11.52
CA VAL A 319 -0.44 -3.41 -10.31
C VAL A 319 -1.71 -4.28 -10.36
N GLY A 320 -1.59 -5.54 -9.96
CA GLY A 320 -2.67 -6.51 -9.89
C GLY A 320 -3.55 -6.40 -8.65
N SER A 321 -4.69 -7.11 -8.65
CA SER A 321 -5.65 -7.12 -7.53
C SER A 321 -5.11 -7.77 -6.26
N GLN A 322 -4.14 -8.69 -6.38
CA GLN A 322 -3.55 -9.38 -5.24
C GLN A 322 -2.76 -8.41 -4.34
N ALA A 323 -1.90 -7.57 -4.92
CA ALA A 323 -1.16 -6.55 -4.17
C ALA A 323 -2.10 -5.57 -3.46
N ARG A 324 -3.14 -5.10 -4.15
CA ARG A 324 -4.17 -4.21 -3.56
C ARG A 324 -4.92 -4.86 -2.40
N THR A 325 -5.27 -6.14 -2.54
CA THR A 325 -5.94 -6.90 -1.47
C THR A 325 -5.05 -7.03 -0.23
N ARG A 326 -3.73 -7.26 -0.42
CA ARG A 326 -2.79 -7.33 0.70
C ARG A 326 -2.63 -5.99 1.40
N LEU A 327 -2.54 -4.90 0.65
CA LEU A 327 -2.51 -3.54 1.21
C LEU A 327 -3.77 -3.23 2.03
N ALA A 328 -4.95 -3.55 1.48
CA ALA A 328 -6.21 -3.31 2.17
C ALA A 328 -6.32 -4.10 3.49
N GLU A 329 -5.86 -5.36 3.51
CA GLU A 329 -5.80 -6.15 4.75
C GLU A 329 -4.76 -5.59 5.73
N ALA A 330 -3.59 -5.15 5.25
CA ALA A 330 -2.58 -4.50 6.10
C ALA A 330 -3.15 -3.25 6.80
N GLN A 331 -3.85 -2.39 6.05
CA GLN A 331 -4.51 -1.19 6.58
C GLN A 331 -5.58 -1.54 7.63
N ARG A 332 -6.45 -2.52 7.35
CA ARG A 332 -7.46 -2.99 8.31
C ARG A 332 -6.83 -3.46 9.62
N ARG A 333 -5.73 -4.21 9.56
CA ARG A 333 -5.05 -4.71 10.76
C ARG A 333 -4.34 -3.63 11.53
N TRP A 334 -3.72 -2.68 10.84
CA TRP A 334 -3.11 -1.53 11.51
C TRP A 334 -4.16 -0.68 12.24
N GLU A 335 -5.33 -0.46 11.64
CA GLU A 335 -6.45 0.22 12.31
C GLU A 335 -6.93 -0.58 13.52
N ARG A 336 -7.04 -1.90 13.39
CA ARG A 336 -7.40 -2.79 14.51
C ARG A 336 -6.38 -2.73 15.65
N ALA A 337 -5.09 -2.72 15.34
CA ALA A 337 -4.01 -2.54 16.32
C ALA A 337 -4.18 -1.21 17.07
N ARG A 338 -4.49 -0.12 16.33
CA ARG A 338 -4.74 1.20 16.92
C ARG A 338 -5.92 1.19 17.89
N GLU A 339 -7.02 0.54 17.54
CA GLU A 339 -8.19 0.40 18.42
C GLU A 339 -7.86 -0.37 19.70
N LEU A 340 -7.10 -1.46 19.58
CA LEU A 340 -6.73 -2.32 20.71
C LEU A 340 -5.65 -1.70 21.60
N SER A 341 -4.85 -0.75 21.11
CA SER A 341 -3.68 -0.18 21.79
C SER A 341 -3.93 0.30 23.23
N ALA A 342 -5.15 0.77 23.54
CA ALA A 342 -5.52 1.23 24.87
C ALA A 342 -5.95 0.10 25.82
N THR A 343 -6.53 -0.99 25.30
CA THR A 343 -7.23 -2.01 26.10
C THR A 343 -6.58 -3.39 26.08
N ASP A 344 -5.84 -3.73 25.01
CA ASP A 344 -5.18 -5.01 24.81
C ASP A 344 -3.89 -4.80 24.02
N ALA A 345 -2.79 -4.55 24.73
CA ALA A 345 -1.48 -4.30 24.12
C ALA A 345 -0.93 -5.53 23.37
N ARG A 346 -1.23 -6.75 23.83
CA ARG A 346 -0.76 -7.98 23.19
C ARG A 346 -1.49 -8.23 21.88
N GLY A 347 -2.82 -8.12 21.89
CA GLY A 347 -3.63 -8.19 20.67
C GLY A 347 -3.25 -7.10 19.68
N ALA A 348 -3.05 -5.86 20.16
CA ALA A 348 -2.59 -4.76 19.32
C ALA A 348 -1.23 -5.04 18.65
N LEU A 349 -0.27 -5.56 19.41
CA LEU A 349 1.07 -5.86 18.89
C LEU A 349 1.01 -6.93 17.78
N ALA A 350 0.23 -8.00 18.00
CA ALA A 350 0.06 -9.05 17.00
C ALA A 350 -0.57 -8.52 15.70
N GLU A 351 -1.56 -7.64 15.80
CA GLU A 351 -2.18 -7.00 14.63
C GLU A 351 -1.21 -6.07 13.89
N ALA A 352 -0.40 -5.30 14.62
CA ALA A 352 0.62 -4.42 14.03
C ALA A 352 1.68 -5.21 13.25
N GLN A 353 2.18 -6.31 13.82
CA GLN A 353 3.16 -7.19 13.16
C GLN A 353 2.58 -7.84 11.90
N GLN A 354 1.32 -8.27 11.95
CA GLN A 354 0.65 -8.83 10.76
C GLN A 354 0.40 -7.77 9.69
N ALA A 355 0.10 -6.53 10.09
CA ALA A 355 -0.01 -5.41 9.17
C ALA A 355 1.31 -5.12 8.44
N ASP A 356 2.44 -5.08 9.15
CA ASP A 356 3.77 -4.91 8.56
C ASP A 356 4.09 -6.02 7.54
N ALA A 357 3.91 -7.28 7.94
CA ALA A 357 4.18 -8.42 7.06
C ALA A 357 3.31 -8.41 5.78
N LEU A 358 2.03 -8.03 5.89
CA LEU A 358 1.13 -7.91 4.75
C LEU A 358 1.49 -6.73 3.84
N ALA A 359 1.92 -5.61 4.41
CA ALA A 359 2.37 -4.45 3.65
C ALA A 359 3.64 -4.75 2.85
N GLY A 360 4.61 -5.44 3.46
CA GLY A 360 5.81 -5.91 2.75
C GLY A 360 5.46 -6.85 1.58
N GLN A 361 4.50 -7.75 1.78
CA GLN A 361 4.02 -8.63 0.70
C GLN A 361 3.28 -7.84 -0.41
N ALA A 362 2.49 -6.83 -0.04
CA ALA A 362 1.81 -5.97 -1.00
C ALA A 362 2.80 -5.23 -1.90
N LEU A 363 3.86 -4.66 -1.30
CA LEU A 363 4.92 -3.97 -2.04
C LEU A 363 5.67 -4.93 -2.97
N ALA A 364 6.11 -6.09 -2.49
CA ALA A 364 6.85 -7.06 -3.30
C ALA A 364 6.04 -7.57 -4.51
N LEU A 365 4.74 -7.81 -4.31
CA LEU A 365 3.83 -8.17 -5.41
C LEU A 365 3.68 -7.02 -6.41
N ALA A 366 3.50 -5.79 -5.92
CA ALA A 366 3.34 -4.63 -6.79
C ALA A 366 4.61 -4.35 -7.63
N GLU A 367 5.81 -4.46 -7.03
CA GLU A 367 7.08 -4.34 -7.75
C GLU A 367 7.26 -5.44 -8.80
N GLN A 368 6.80 -6.66 -8.51
CA GLN A 368 6.80 -7.75 -9.48
C GLN A 368 5.85 -7.45 -10.65
N ASP A 369 4.64 -6.97 -10.37
CA ASP A 369 3.65 -6.60 -11.37
C ASP A 369 4.16 -5.48 -12.30
N VAL A 370 4.77 -4.44 -11.73
CA VAL A 370 5.37 -3.33 -12.50
C VAL A 370 6.53 -3.81 -13.36
N ARG A 371 7.41 -4.66 -12.84
CA ARG A 371 8.51 -5.26 -13.64
C ARG A 371 7.99 -6.12 -14.77
N GLY A 372 6.94 -6.91 -14.52
CA GLY A 372 6.27 -7.73 -15.52
C GLY A 372 5.63 -6.88 -16.61
N PHE A 373 4.99 -5.77 -16.23
CA PHE A 373 4.37 -4.84 -17.18
C PHE A 373 5.40 -4.10 -18.05
N ARG A 374 6.58 -3.78 -17.51
CA ARG A 374 7.68 -3.13 -18.24
C ARG A 374 8.49 -4.10 -19.13
N SER A 375 8.29 -5.42 -19.00
CA SER A 375 8.99 -6.44 -19.78
C SER A 375 8.08 -6.95 -20.91
N PRO A 376 8.42 -6.73 -22.19
CA PRO A 376 7.56 -7.05 -23.34
C PRO A 376 7.42 -8.55 -23.64
#